data_AF-D7G5X0-F1
#
_entry.id   AF-D7G5X0-F1
#
_cell.length_a   1.000
_cell.length_b   1.000
_cell.length_c   1.000
_cell.angle_alpha   90.00
_cell.angle_beta   90.00
_cell.angle_gamma   90.00
#
_symmetry.space_group_name_H-M   'P 1'
#
loop_
_entity.id
_entity.type
_entity.pdbx_description
1 polymer ?
#
loop_
_entity_poly.entity_id
_entity_poly.type
_entity_poly.pdbx_seq_one_letter_code
_entity_poly.pdbx_strand_id
1 'polypeptide(L)'
;MARKGRKCVPSYICVAYASLGALSLCGTTTSFVLRQSLRVTPTAGRYLHACPPAGRQRREGKPNEATRKGAATMATSVQVSEPMTLTEKIIAKACDRQSVAPNDNVWVKTDVLMTHDVCGPGTIGNFYKEFGPKAKVWDPEGVVIIPDHYIFTADPRANRNVDILRDFVNQQDIKYFYDITDRGNFKANPDYKGVCHVALAQEGHTRPGEVLFGTDSHTCNAGAFGQFATGIGNTDASFVMGTGKLLIKSPASMQFALEGEIPDHLLAKVTFAGGAHV
;
A
#
# COMPACT_ATOMS: atom_id res chain seq x y z
N MET A 1 -13.67 24.66 35.89
CA MET A 1 -12.50 23.93 35.34
C MET A 1 -12.95 23.16 34.10
N ALA A 2 -12.67 23.70 32.91
CA ALA A 2 -13.14 23.15 31.64
C ALA A 2 -12.19 22.05 31.12
N ARG A 3 -12.75 20.90 30.73
CA ARG A 3 -12.04 19.77 30.12
C ARG A 3 -11.58 20.15 28.70
N LYS A 4 -10.26 20.19 28.46
CA LYS A 4 -9.68 20.31 27.12
C LYS A 4 -9.91 18.99 26.36
N GLY A 5 -10.70 19.05 25.29
CA GLY A 5 -10.85 17.96 24.32
C GLY A 5 -9.55 17.70 23.57
N ARG A 6 -9.15 16.43 23.47
CA ARG A 6 -8.05 15.99 22.60
C ARG A 6 -8.56 15.99 21.17
N LYS A 7 -7.91 16.74 20.28
CA LYS A 7 -8.14 16.68 18.83
C LYS A 7 -7.55 15.38 18.31
N CYS A 8 -8.33 14.59 17.57
CA CYS A 8 -7.82 13.51 16.75
C CYS A 8 -6.92 14.11 15.65
N VAL A 9 -5.69 13.63 15.57
CA VAL A 9 -4.78 13.95 14.47
C VAL A 9 -5.13 12.99 13.32
N PRO A 10 -5.41 13.46 12.09
CA PRO A 10 -5.64 12.57 10.97
C PRO A 10 -4.31 11.92 10.54
N SER A 11 -4.27 10.59 10.54
CA SER A 11 -3.18 9.82 9.95
C SER A 11 -3.27 9.92 8.43
N TYR A 12 -2.34 10.63 7.81
CA TYR A 12 -2.18 10.61 6.35
C TYR A 12 -1.41 9.34 5.98
N ILE A 13 -2.06 8.43 5.26
CA ILE A 13 -1.37 7.31 4.62
C ILE A 13 -0.65 7.89 3.40
N CYS A 14 0.66 8.12 3.52
CA CYS A 14 1.51 8.48 2.40
C CYS A 14 1.84 7.21 1.60
N VAL A 15 1.03 6.91 0.58
CA VAL A 15 1.32 5.83 -0.39
C VAL A 15 2.26 6.39 -1.46
N ALA A 16 3.51 6.71 -1.08
CA ALA A 16 4.58 7.02 -2.03
C ALA A 16 5.94 6.97 -1.32
N TYR A 17 6.50 5.77 -1.17
CA TYR A 17 7.95 5.59 -1.04
C TYR A 17 8.36 4.44 -1.95
N ALA A 18 8.54 4.75 -3.24
CA ALA A 18 9.21 3.86 -4.17
C ALA A 18 10.73 3.94 -3.88
N SER A 19 11.26 3.01 -3.09
CA SER A 19 12.70 2.84 -2.94
C SER A 19 13.23 2.02 -4.12
N LEU A 20 13.62 2.68 -5.20
CA LEU A 20 14.48 2.08 -6.21
C LEU A 20 15.91 2.07 -5.68
N GLY A 21 16.32 0.93 -5.12
CA GLY A 21 17.67 0.70 -4.65
C GLY A 21 18.03 -0.77 -4.74
N ALA A 22 18.63 -1.16 -5.86
CA ALA A 22 19.60 -2.26 -6.04
C ALA A 22 19.33 -3.05 -7.33
N LEU A 23 20.02 -2.69 -8.40
CA LEU A 23 20.49 -3.64 -9.42
C LEU A 23 21.71 -3.01 -10.11
N SER A 24 22.86 -3.10 -9.45
CA SER A 24 24.16 -2.97 -10.10
C SER A 24 24.79 -4.35 -10.07
N LEU A 25 24.78 -5.03 -11.23
CA LEU A 25 25.74 -6.04 -11.69
C LEU A 25 25.18 -6.71 -12.96
N CYS A 26 25.60 -6.22 -14.13
CA CYS A 26 26.13 -7.00 -15.25
C CYS A 26 26.25 -6.06 -16.46
N GLY A 27 27.47 -5.88 -16.97
CA GLY A 27 27.75 -5.01 -18.10
C GLY A 27 27.20 -5.57 -19.41
N THR A 28 26.59 -4.71 -20.21
CA THR A 28 26.85 -4.56 -21.65
C THR A 28 26.16 -3.31 -22.14
N THR A 29 26.93 -2.48 -22.83
CA THR A 29 26.57 -1.17 -23.38
C THR A 29 25.49 -1.26 -24.45
N THR A 30 24.39 -0.53 -24.29
CA THR A 30 23.65 0.01 -25.44
C THR A 30 22.99 1.33 -25.04
N SER A 31 23.53 2.43 -25.56
CA SER A 31 23.01 3.79 -25.34
C SER A 31 21.68 3.97 -26.09
N PHE A 32 20.62 4.34 -25.38
CA PHE A 32 19.44 4.97 -25.97
C PHE A 32 19.36 6.41 -25.47
N VAL A 33 19.60 7.36 -26.38
CA VAL A 33 19.51 8.80 -26.10
C VAL A 33 18.05 9.21 -26.29
N LEU A 34 17.37 9.62 -25.22
CA LEU A 34 16.02 10.19 -25.32
C LEU A 34 16.05 11.64 -24.80
N ARG A 35 16.27 12.57 -25.72
CA ARG A 35 16.20 14.03 -25.44
C ARG A 35 14.85 14.37 -24.82
N GLN A 36 14.84 14.89 -23.59
CA GLN A 36 13.64 15.47 -22.99
C GLN A 36 13.94 16.81 -22.30
N SER A 37 13.17 17.82 -22.68
CA SER A 37 13.16 19.18 -22.14
C SER A 37 12.13 19.31 -21.02
N LEU A 38 12.52 19.91 -19.90
CA LEU A 38 11.69 20.11 -18.71
C LEU A 38 10.49 21.04 -19.01
N ARG A 39 9.25 20.58 -18.77
CA ARG A 39 8.07 21.44 -18.59
C ARG A 39 7.20 20.95 -17.45
N VAL A 40 6.99 21.81 -16.46
CA VAL A 40 5.89 21.64 -15.51
C VAL A 40 4.62 22.07 -16.23
N THR A 41 3.83 21.12 -16.74
CA THR A 41 2.47 21.40 -17.21
C THR A 41 1.44 20.95 -16.17
N PRO A 42 0.51 21.81 -15.74
CA PRO A 42 -0.65 21.37 -14.99
C PRO A 42 -1.57 20.57 -15.91
N THR A 43 -1.62 19.25 -15.75
CA THR A 43 -2.67 18.42 -16.36
C THR A 43 -3.97 18.66 -15.60
N ALA A 44 -5.05 18.87 -16.34
CA ALA A 44 -6.38 19.12 -15.82
C ALA A 44 -6.96 17.87 -15.14
N GLY A 45 -6.57 17.63 -13.88
CA GLY A 45 -7.17 16.66 -12.97
C GLY A 45 -7.64 17.39 -11.72
N ARG A 46 -8.92 17.23 -11.36
CA ARG A 46 -9.67 17.84 -10.25
C ARG A 46 -8.82 18.56 -9.18
N TYR A 47 -8.66 19.87 -9.34
CA TYR A 47 -8.32 20.76 -8.22
C TYR A 47 -9.62 21.15 -7.50
N LEU A 48 -9.68 20.92 -6.18
CA LEU A 48 -10.73 21.49 -5.34
C LEU A 48 -10.53 23.01 -5.29
N HIS A 49 -11.36 23.75 -6.03
CA HIS A 49 -11.48 25.19 -5.86
C HIS A 49 -12.03 25.50 -4.46
N ALA A 50 -11.35 26.44 -3.79
CA ALA A 50 -11.78 27.03 -2.53
C ALA A 50 -13.20 27.64 -2.67
N CYS A 51 -14.01 27.46 -1.63
CA CYS A 51 -15.37 27.97 -1.50
C CYS A 51 -15.40 29.51 -1.58
N PRO A 52 -16.13 30.14 -2.52
CA PRO A 52 -16.36 31.59 -2.49
C PRO A 52 -17.57 31.93 -1.60
N PRO A 53 -17.56 33.08 -0.90
CA PRO A 53 -18.62 33.47 0.03
C PRO A 53 -19.89 33.88 -0.71
N ALA A 54 -21.04 33.64 -0.06
CA ALA A 54 -22.37 33.94 -0.55
C ALA A 54 -22.58 35.44 -0.81
N GLY A 55 -22.84 35.80 -2.08
CA GLY A 55 -23.17 37.15 -2.53
C GLY A 55 -24.41 37.16 -3.43
N ARG A 56 -25.41 37.94 -3.04
CA ARG A 56 -26.69 38.20 -3.73
C ARG A 56 -26.55 38.38 -5.26
N GLN A 57 -27.32 37.63 -6.04
CA GLN A 57 -27.59 37.95 -7.44
C GLN A 57 -28.98 38.56 -7.62
N ARG A 58 -28.99 39.66 -8.38
CA ARG A 58 -30.12 40.51 -8.77
C ARG A 58 -30.90 39.83 -9.89
N ARG A 59 -32.23 39.95 -9.86
CA ARG A 59 -33.16 39.44 -10.90
C ARG A 59 -33.00 40.24 -12.18
N GLU A 60 -32.82 39.57 -13.33
CA GLU A 60 -33.21 40.10 -14.64
C GLU A 60 -33.88 39.00 -15.48
N GLY A 61 -34.91 39.42 -16.23
CA GLY A 61 -35.95 38.58 -16.80
C GLY A 61 -35.63 37.94 -18.15
N LYS A 62 -36.42 36.90 -18.45
CA LYS A 62 -36.44 36.15 -19.71
C LYS A 62 -37.03 36.98 -20.87
N PRO A 63 -36.75 36.56 -22.10
CA PRO A 63 -37.80 36.44 -23.11
C PRO A 63 -38.00 34.98 -23.57
N ASN A 64 -39.26 34.64 -23.82
CA ASN A 64 -39.74 33.41 -24.45
C ASN A 64 -39.46 33.43 -25.96
N GLU A 65 -39.23 32.27 -26.59
CA GLU A 65 -40.17 31.73 -27.61
C GLU A 65 -39.83 30.32 -28.15
N ALA A 66 -40.91 29.63 -28.50
CA ALA A 66 -41.09 28.70 -29.62
C ALA A 66 -40.41 27.31 -29.62
N THR A 67 -41.22 26.36 -29.16
CA THR A 67 -41.42 24.98 -29.63
C THR A 67 -40.82 24.60 -31.00
N ARG A 68 -39.92 23.61 -31.00
CA ARG A 68 -39.75 22.65 -32.09
C ARG A 68 -39.78 21.23 -31.52
N LYS A 69 -40.84 20.47 -31.86
CA LYS A 69 -40.91 19.01 -31.66
C LYS A 69 -39.96 18.35 -32.66
N GLY A 70 -38.82 17.87 -32.19
CA GLY A 70 -37.96 16.94 -32.92
C GLY A 70 -37.94 15.62 -32.17
N ALA A 71 -38.20 14.51 -32.86
CA ALA A 71 -38.12 13.17 -32.30
C ALA A 71 -36.69 12.92 -31.76
N ALA A 72 -36.58 12.77 -30.45
CA ALA A 72 -35.32 12.44 -29.81
C ALA A 72 -35.03 10.95 -30.05
N THR A 73 -34.14 10.66 -31.00
CA THR A 73 -33.35 9.44 -30.98
C THR A 73 -32.64 9.37 -29.64
N MET A 74 -33.02 8.40 -28.80
CA MET A 74 -32.33 8.07 -27.56
C MET A 74 -30.92 7.60 -27.91
N ALA A 75 -29.98 8.54 -27.97
CA ALA A 75 -28.56 8.21 -27.95
C ALA A 75 -28.31 7.56 -26.59
N THR A 76 -28.09 6.24 -26.60
CA THR A 76 -27.60 5.50 -25.44
C THR A 76 -26.23 6.09 -25.10
N SER A 77 -26.21 7.07 -24.20
CA SER A 77 -24.96 7.57 -23.64
C SER A 77 -24.31 6.40 -22.93
N VAL A 78 -23.26 5.85 -23.53
CA VAL A 78 -22.35 4.95 -22.81
C VAL A 78 -21.78 5.80 -21.69
N GLN A 79 -22.26 5.60 -20.48
CA GLN A 79 -21.71 6.21 -19.27
C GLN A 79 -20.30 5.62 -19.12
N VAL A 80 -19.30 6.31 -19.66
CA VAL A 80 -17.90 5.95 -19.41
C VAL A 80 -17.67 6.22 -17.94
N SER A 81 -17.41 5.16 -17.15
CA SER A 81 -17.03 5.30 -15.76
C SER A 81 -15.86 6.28 -15.67
N GLU A 82 -15.94 7.25 -14.76
CA GLU A 82 -14.84 8.20 -14.51
C GLU A 82 -13.49 7.45 -14.43
N PRO A 83 -12.42 8.00 -15.04
CA PRO A 83 -11.13 7.32 -15.09
C PRO A 83 -10.58 7.12 -13.67
N MET A 84 -10.23 5.87 -13.35
CA MET A 84 -9.65 5.49 -12.05
C MET A 84 -8.12 5.54 -12.05
N THR A 85 -7.54 5.90 -10.90
CA THR A 85 -6.10 5.77 -10.61
C THR A 85 -5.66 4.31 -10.54
N LEU A 86 -4.35 4.05 -10.53
CA LEU A 86 -3.82 2.70 -10.34
C LEU A 86 -4.33 2.10 -9.02
N THR A 87 -4.23 2.84 -7.92
CA THR A 87 -4.70 2.40 -6.60
C THR A 87 -6.19 2.09 -6.59
N GLU A 88 -7.02 2.96 -7.18
CA GLU A 88 -8.47 2.74 -7.29
C GLU A 88 -8.80 1.49 -8.10
N LYS A 89 -8.08 1.22 -9.20
CA LYS A 89 -8.26 0.00 -10.02
C LYS A 89 -7.92 -1.26 -9.23
N ILE A 90 -6.82 -1.25 -8.47
CA ILE A 90 -6.40 -2.40 -7.65
C ILE A 90 -7.43 -2.66 -6.55
N ILE A 91 -7.84 -1.61 -5.83
CA ILE A 91 -8.85 -1.71 -4.77
C ILE A 91 -10.20 -2.16 -5.35
N ALA A 92 -10.64 -1.61 -6.48
CA ALA A 92 -11.88 -1.99 -7.15
C ALA A 92 -11.89 -3.48 -7.51
N LYS A 93 -10.79 -4.00 -8.08
CA LYS A 93 -10.59 -5.43 -8.33
C LYS A 93 -10.67 -6.25 -7.04
N ALA A 94 -9.96 -5.84 -5.99
CA ALA A 94 -9.87 -6.58 -4.74
C ALA A 94 -11.18 -6.57 -3.90
N CYS A 95 -12.12 -5.67 -4.19
CA CYS A 95 -13.45 -5.63 -3.57
C CYS A 95 -14.60 -6.06 -4.50
N ASP A 96 -14.28 -6.65 -5.65
CA ASP A 96 -15.22 -7.08 -6.69
C ASP A 96 -16.19 -5.96 -7.16
N ARG A 97 -15.69 -4.72 -7.28
CA ARG A 97 -16.47 -3.55 -7.76
C ARG A 97 -15.98 -3.07 -9.12
N GLN A 98 -16.89 -2.50 -9.91
CA GLN A 98 -16.54 -1.87 -11.19
C GLN A 98 -15.74 -0.58 -11.00
N SER A 99 -15.99 0.14 -9.92
CA SER A 99 -15.30 1.39 -9.61
C SER A 99 -15.22 1.63 -8.10
N VAL A 100 -14.19 2.35 -7.68
CA VAL A 100 -14.00 2.87 -6.32
C VAL A 100 -13.56 4.32 -6.41
N ALA A 101 -14.09 5.17 -5.55
CA ALA A 101 -13.70 6.57 -5.44
C ALA A 101 -12.90 6.83 -4.15
N PRO A 102 -12.10 7.90 -4.08
CA PRO A 102 -11.44 8.32 -2.86
C PRO A 102 -12.46 8.55 -1.74
N ASN A 103 -12.13 8.12 -0.53
CA ASN A 103 -12.95 8.13 0.67
C ASN A 103 -14.05 7.06 0.78
N ASP A 104 -14.22 6.19 -0.21
CA ASP A 104 -15.11 5.04 -0.08
C ASP A 104 -14.61 4.08 1.00
N ASN A 105 -15.52 3.58 1.84
CA ASN A 105 -15.21 2.48 2.77
C ASN A 105 -15.51 1.15 2.07
N VAL A 106 -14.49 0.32 1.89
CA VAL A 106 -14.55 -0.91 1.10
C VAL A 106 -13.88 -2.06 1.84
N TRP A 107 -14.53 -3.23 1.78
CA TRP A 107 -13.91 -4.48 2.20
C TRP A 107 -13.01 -4.97 1.07
N VAL A 108 -11.72 -5.07 1.36
CA VAL A 108 -10.69 -5.42 0.38
C VAL A 108 -10.14 -6.80 0.74
N LYS A 109 -10.15 -7.71 -0.23
CA LYS A 109 -9.47 -9.01 -0.11
C LYS A 109 -7.97 -8.78 -0.03
N THR A 110 -7.32 -9.52 0.85
CA THR A 110 -5.87 -9.51 1.02
C THR A 110 -5.26 -10.65 0.23
N ASP A 111 -4.26 -10.35 -0.60
CA ASP A 111 -3.48 -11.39 -1.29
C ASP A 111 -2.31 -11.85 -0.42
N VAL A 112 -1.63 -10.92 0.26
CA VAL A 112 -0.50 -11.23 1.16
C VAL A 112 -0.62 -10.45 2.47
N LEU A 113 -0.48 -11.15 3.60
CA LEU A 113 -0.24 -10.54 4.91
C LEU A 113 1.18 -10.85 5.36
N MET A 114 1.99 -9.82 5.58
CA MET A 114 3.32 -9.97 6.15
C MET A 114 3.34 -9.60 7.64
N THR A 115 4.02 -10.41 8.45
CA THR A 115 4.42 -10.02 9.80
C THR A 115 5.84 -10.47 10.14
N HIS A 116 6.37 -9.98 11.26
CA HIS A 116 7.76 -10.14 11.68
C HIS A 116 7.86 -10.26 13.21
N ASP A 117 9.08 -10.46 13.73
CA ASP A 117 9.38 -10.77 15.13
C ASP A 117 8.96 -9.70 16.15
N VAL A 118 8.76 -8.45 15.74
CA VAL A 118 8.30 -7.38 16.65
C VAL A 118 6.78 -7.41 16.84
N CYS A 119 6.05 -7.48 15.72
CA CYS A 119 4.60 -7.32 15.69
C CYS A 119 3.82 -8.64 15.66
N GLY A 120 4.47 -9.71 15.20
CA GLY A 120 3.88 -11.03 15.01
C GLY A 120 3.32 -11.63 16.31
N PRO A 121 4.06 -11.66 17.44
CA PRO A 121 3.50 -12.18 18.70
C PRO A 121 2.21 -11.47 19.15
N GLY A 122 2.15 -10.14 19.00
CA GLY A 122 0.95 -9.37 19.32
C GLY A 122 -0.21 -9.66 18.35
N THR A 123 0.10 -9.84 17.07
CA THR A 123 -0.87 -10.20 16.04
C THR A 123 -1.45 -11.60 16.27
N ILE A 124 -0.59 -12.59 16.56
CA ILE A 124 -0.98 -13.97 16.87
C ILE A 124 -1.82 -14.03 18.14
N GLY A 125 -1.40 -13.30 19.19
CA GLY A 125 -2.15 -13.22 20.44
C GLY A 125 -3.57 -12.67 20.24
N ASN A 126 -3.71 -11.58 19.47
CA ASN A 126 -5.01 -11.03 19.11
C ASN A 126 -5.84 -12.01 18.26
N PHE A 127 -5.20 -12.69 17.30
CA PHE A 127 -5.87 -13.66 16.43
C PHE A 127 -6.54 -14.77 17.24
N TYR A 128 -5.81 -15.44 18.13
CA TYR A 128 -6.40 -16.49 18.97
C TYR A 128 -7.38 -15.96 20.02
N LYS A 129 -7.19 -14.72 20.50
CA LYS A 129 -8.13 -14.10 21.42
C LYS A 129 -9.49 -13.85 20.77
N GLU A 130 -9.52 -13.33 19.54
CA GLU A 130 -10.75 -12.91 18.88
C GLU A 130 -11.41 -14.06 18.08
N PHE A 131 -10.64 -14.97 17.48
CA PHE A 131 -11.15 -16.11 16.69
C PHE A 131 -11.17 -17.45 17.47
N GLY A 132 -10.55 -17.49 18.65
CA GLY A 132 -10.51 -18.66 19.52
C GLY A 132 -9.25 -19.53 19.33
N PRO A 133 -8.91 -20.38 20.31
CA PRO A 133 -7.64 -21.12 20.35
C PRO A 133 -7.49 -22.22 19.31
N LYS A 134 -8.58 -22.59 18.61
CA LYS A 134 -8.57 -23.58 17.53
C LYS A 134 -8.70 -22.94 16.15
N ALA A 135 -8.64 -21.61 16.07
CA ALA A 135 -8.76 -20.88 14.82
C ALA A 135 -7.63 -21.27 13.85
N LYS A 136 -7.98 -21.26 12.57
CA LYS A 136 -7.05 -21.42 11.47
C LYS A 136 -6.95 -20.13 10.68
N VAL A 137 -5.75 -19.81 10.21
CA VAL A 137 -5.55 -18.66 9.33
C VAL A 137 -6.37 -18.83 8.05
N TRP A 138 -6.76 -17.71 7.43
CA TRP A 138 -7.61 -17.75 6.23
C TRP A 138 -6.94 -18.50 5.06
N ASP A 139 -5.62 -18.33 4.93
CA ASP A 139 -4.79 -18.94 3.91
C ASP A 139 -3.35 -19.09 4.44
N PRO A 140 -2.85 -20.32 4.65
CA PRO A 140 -1.47 -20.57 5.06
C PRO A 140 -0.41 -20.15 4.02
N GLU A 141 -0.79 -20.00 2.74
CA GLU A 141 0.08 -19.46 1.68
C GLU A 141 -0.03 -17.93 1.54
N GLY A 142 -1.11 -17.34 2.04
CA GLY A 142 -1.32 -15.89 2.05
C GLY A 142 -0.61 -15.18 3.22
N VAL A 143 -0.13 -15.91 4.21
CA VAL A 143 0.61 -15.38 5.36
C VAL A 143 2.11 -15.59 5.17
N VAL A 144 2.87 -14.50 5.25
CA VAL A 144 4.33 -14.51 5.14
C VAL A 144 4.94 -14.02 6.44
N ILE A 145 5.83 -14.82 7.03
CA ILE A 145 6.48 -14.50 8.32
C ILE A 145 7.98 -14.38 8.10
N ILE A 146 8.53 -13.19 8.37
CA ILE A 146 9.95 -12.88 8.17
C ILE A 146 10.51 -12.25 9.44
N PRO A 147 11.17 -13.01 10.33
CA PRO A 147 11.87 -12.43 11.47
C PRO A 147 13.19 -11.79 11.01
N ASP A 148 13.34 -10.48 11.22
CA ASP A 148 14.53 -9.73 10.78
C ASP A 148 15.00 -8.63 11.74
N HIS A 149 14.15 -8.15 12.67
CA HIS A 149 14.47 -6.98 13.49
C HIS A 149 15.43 -7.31 14.64
N TYR A 150 15.18 -8.41 15.34
CA TYR A 150 15.90 -8.78 16.56
C TYR A 150 16.59 -10.14 16.48
N ILE A 151 16.63 -10.77 15.32
CA ILE A 151 17.22 -12.11 15.15
C ILE A 151 18.73 -12.20 15.45
N PHE A 152 19.45 -11.09 15.62
CA PHE A 152 20.88 -11.08 15.99
C PHE A 152 21.14 -10.51 17.39
N THR A 153 20.09 -10.28 18.20
CA THR A 153 20.25 -9.78 19.56
C THR A 153 20.56 -10.88 20.58
N ALA A 154 21.39 -10.57 21.59
CA ALA A 154 21.58 -11.45 22.73
C ALA A 154 20.40 -11.42 23.73
N ASP A 155 19.44 -10.50 23.57
CA ASP A 155 18.28 -10.37 24.47
C ASP A 155 17.34 -11.59 24.41
N PRO A 156 17.19 -12.36 25.51
CA PRO A 156 16.28 -13.50 25.56
C PRO A 156 14.81 -13.14 25.32
N ARG A 157 14.39 -11.90 25.62
CA ARG A 157 13.00 -11.47 25.41
C ARG A 157 12.67 -11.36 23.94
N ALA A 158 13.60 -10.86 23.14
CA ALA A 158 13.41 -10.76 21.71
C ALA A 158 13.51 -12.14 21.03
N ASN A 159 14.40 -13.01 21.51
CA ASN A 159 14.51 -14.38 21.01
C ASN A 159 13.22 -15.18 21.22
N ARG A 160 12.56 -14.98 22.38
CA ARG A 160 11.23 -15.57 22.66
C ARG A 160 10.20 -15.22 21.59
N ASN A 161 10.25 -14.02 21.00
CA ASN A 161 9.29 -13.64 19.97
C ASN A 161 9.43 -14.55 18.74
N VAL A 162 10.66 -14.86 18.34
CA VAL A 162 10.93 -15.77 17.21
C VAL A 162 10.44 -17.17 17.54
N ASP A 163 10.62 -17.65 18.77
CA ASP A 163 10.08 -18.95 19.19
C ASP A 163 8.54 -19.01 19.09
N ILE A 164 7.85 -17.93 19.49
CA ILE A 164 6.38 -17.81 19.30
C ILE A 164 6.00 -17.88 17.82
N LEU A 165 6.78 -17.26 16.94
CA LEU A 165 6.54 -17.33 15.49
C LEU A 165 6.72 -18.76 14.97
N ARG A 166 7.78 -19.46 15.38
CA ARG A 166 8.04 -20.86 14.99
C ARG A 166 6.91 -21.78 15.42
N ASP A 167 6.45 -21.64 16.66
CA ASP A 167 5.32 -22.41 17.18
C ASP A 167 4.05 -22.16 16.36
N PHE A 168 3.78 -20.89 16.03
CA PHE A 168 2.63 -20.51 15.22
C PHE A 168 2.72 -21.06 13.78
N VAL A 169 3.88 -20.93 13.13
CA VAL A 169 4.15 -21.44 11.78
C VAL A 169 3.88 -22.94 11.72
N ASN A 170 4.43 -23.71 12.67
CA ASN A 170 4.24 -25.15 12.74
C ASN A 170 2.77 -25.52 13.01
N GLN A 171 2.08 -24.75 13.86
CA GLN A 171 0.70 -25.06 14.27
C GLN A 171 -0.34 -24.69 13.19
N GLN A 172 -0.04 -23.69 12.36
CA GLN A 172 -0.89 -23.21 11.29
C GLN A 172 -0.50 -23.75 9.91
N ASP A 173 0.63 -24.46 9.81
CA ASP A 173 1.20 -24.98 8.56
C ASP A 173 1.52 -23.86 7.55
N ILE A 174 2.14 -22.78 8.05
CA ILE A 174 2.50 -21.62 7.23
C ILE A 174 3.64 -21.98 6.30
N LYS A 175 3.40 -21.85 4.99
CA LYS A 175 4.38 -22.23 3.95
C LYS A 175 5.56 -21.28 3.87
N TYR A 176 5.32 -19.98 4.02
CA TYR A 176 6.32 -18.94 3.79
C TYR A 176 6.86 -18.39 5.12
N PHE A 177 7.85 -19.09 5.65
CA PHE A 177 8.58 -18.71 6.86
C PHE A 177 10.08 -18.62 6.59
N TYR A 178 10.63 -17.41 6.74
CA TYR A 178 12.01 -17.10 6.34
C TYR A 178 12.89 -16.80 7.57
N ASP A 179 13.17 -17.83 8.36
CA ASP A 179 13.84 -17.72 9.65
C ASP A 179 15.32 -18.11 9.62
N ILE A 180 16.04 -17.66 10.64
CA ILE A 180 17.40 -18.07 10.93
C ILE A 180 17.39 -19.28 11.89
N THR A 181 17.97 -20.39 11.46
CA THR A 181 18.05 -21.63 12.25
C THR A 181 19.35 -21.70 13.06
N ASP A 182 20.47 -21.21 12.51
CA ASP A 182 21.77 -21.11 13.17
C ASP A 182 22.29 -19.65 13.16
N ARG A 183 22.25 -19.02 14.34
CA ARG A 183 22.69 -17.64 14.55
C ARG A 183 24.21 -17.51 14.66
N GLY A 184 24.93 -18.61 14.92
CA GLY A 184 26.39 -18.65 14.98
C GLY A 184 27.04 -18.75 13.60
N ASN A 185 26.29 -19.17 12.59
CA ASN A 185 26.77 -19.30 11.22
C ASN A 185 25.75 -18.78 10.20
N PHE A 186 25.90 -17.51 9.78
CA PHE A 186 25.02 -16.88 8.79
C PHE A 186 24.88 -17.70 7.49
N LYS A 187 25.94 -18.38 7.05
CA LYS A 187 25.94 -19.17 5.80
C LYS A 187 25.17 -20.49 5.90
N ALA A 188 24.82 -20.92 7.12
CA ALA A 188 24.09 -22.16 7.36
C ALA A 188 22.56 -21.98 7.30
N ASN A 189 22.06 -20.81 6.88
CA ASN A 189 20.64 -20.48 6.87
C ASN A 189 20.13 -20.28 5.42
N PRO A 190 19.85 -21.36 4.68
CA PRO A 190 19.38 -21.24 3.29
C PRO A 190 18.02 -20.53 3.18
N ASP A 191 17.19 -20.63 4.21
CA ASP A 191 15.83 -20.08 4.25
C ASP A 191 15.77 -18.64 4.77
N TYR A 192 16.86 -18.12 5.35
CA TYR A 192 16.91 -16.75 5.83
C TYR A 192 17.11 -15.78 4.65
N LYS A 193 16.25 -14.76 4.56
CA LYS A 193 16.21 -13.83 3.41
C LYS A 193 16.55 -12.38 3.74
N GLY A 194 17.00 -12.08 4.96
CA GLY A 194 17.40 -10.72 5.32
C GLY A 194 16.21 -9.86 5.73
N VAL A 195 16.26 -8.59 5.33
CA VAL A 195 15.24 -7.56 5.65
C VAL A 195 13.91 -7.90 4.99
N CYS A 196 12.82 -7.82 5.75
CA CYS A 196 11.48 -8.25 5.34
C CYS A 196 11.03 -7.74 3.96
N HIS A 197 11.15 -6.44 3.68
CA HIS A 197 10.71 -5.88 2.40
C HIS A 197 11.57 -6.30 1.21
N VAL A 198 12.85 -6.63 1.44
CA VAL A 198 13.73 -7.18 0.41
C VAL A 198 13.38 -8.64 0.15
N ALA A 199 13.17 -9.42 1.21
CA ALA A 199 12.75 -10.81 1.13
C ALA A 199 11.41 -10.97 0.41
N LEU A 200 10.42 -10.13 0.72
CA LEU A 200 9.13 -10.10 0.03
C LEU A 200 9.28 -9.95 -1.48
N ALA A 201 10.15 -9.04 -1.92
CA ALA A 201 10.41 -8.82 -3.33
C ALA A 201 11.17 -9.97 -4.00
N GLN A 202 12.24 -10.45 -3.34
CA GLN A 202 13.09 -11.51 -3.88
C GLN A 202 12.37 -12.84 -4.03
N GLU A 203 11.46 -13.15 -3.10
CA GLU A 203 10.73 -14.42 -3.08
C GLU A 203 9.39 -14.36 -3.82
N GLY A 204 9.10 -13.25 -4.51
CA GLY A 204 7.93 -13.14 -5.40
C GLY A 204 6.59 -12.87 -4.71
N HIS A 205 6.61 -12.29 -3.50
CA HIS A 205 5.40 -11.90 -2.75
C HIS A 205 4.86 -10.52 -3.15
N THR A 206 5.62 -9.73 -3.90
CA THR A 206 5.23 -8.40 -4.38
C THR A 206 4.80 -8.46 -5.85
N ARG A 207 3.59 -8.96 -6.13
CA ARG A 207 3.09 -9.12 -7.49
C ARG A 207 2.22 -7.92 -7.92
N PRO A 208 2.34 -7.42 -9.17
CA PRO A 208 1.56 -6.28 -9.63
C PRO A 208 0.05 -6.52 -9.56
N GLY A 209 -0.69 -5.52 -9.11
CA GLY A 209 -2.15 -5.56 -9.08
C GLY A 209 -2.77 -6.39 -7.95
N GLU A 210 -1.97 -6.75 -6.94
CA GLU A 210 -2.39 -7.38 -5.68
C GLU A 210 -2.50 -6.37 -4.54
N VAL A 211 -2.99 -6.84 -3.39
CA VAL A 211 -3.08 -6.13 -2.12
C VAL A 211 -2.21 -6.81 -1.08
N LEU A 212 -1.25 -6.06 -0.53
CA LEU A 212 -0.37 -6.51 0.55
C LEU A 212 -0.57 -5.66 1.79
N PHE A 213 -0.92 -6.32 2.89
CA PHE A 213 -0.89 -5.71 4.20
C PHE A 213 0.31 -6.22 4.99
N GLY A 214 0.89 -5.37 5.81
CA GLY A 214 2.05 -5.75 6.62
C GLY A 214 2.00 -5.09 7.98
N THR A 215 2.53 -5.74 9.01
CA THR A 215 2.62 -5.15 10.35
C THR A 215 3.80 -4.18 10.52
N ASP A 216 4.47 -3.82 9.42
CA ASP A 216 5.55 -2.83 9.39
C ASP A 216 5.12 -1.55 8.65
N SER A 217 5.64 -0.41 9.12
CA SER A 217 5.35 0.90 8.57
C SER A 217 5.85 1.12 7.13
N HIS A 218 6.90 0.41 6.70
CA HIS A 218 7.50 0.54 5.38
C HIS A 218 6.97 -0.47 4.36
N THR A 219 5.87 -1.17 4.69
CA THR A 219 5.17 -2.07 3.76
C THR A 219 4.80 -1.39 2.44
N CYS A 220 4.69 -0.05 2.42
CA CYS A 220 4.51 0.74 1.20
C CYS A 220 5.62 0.55 0.14
N ASN A 221 6.77 -0.01 0.50
CA ASN A 221 7.86 -0.38 -0.41
C ASN A 221 7.37 -1.24 -1.58
N ALA A 222 6.49 -2.21 -1.29
CA ALA A 222 5.92 -3.10 -2.29
C ALA A 222 5.10 -2.35 -3.38
N GLY A 223 4.72 -1.10 -3.13
CA GLY A 223 4.13 -0.21 -4.14
C GLY A 223 5.03 0.03 -5.36
N ALA A 224 6.35 -0.13 -5.22
CA ALA A 224 7.30 -0.08 -6.35
C ALA A 224 7.01 -1.14 -7.42
N PHE A 225 6.32 -2.23 -7.06
CA PHE A 225 5.93 -3.32 -7.96
C PHE A 225 4.51 -3.14 -8.52
N GLY A 226 3.88 -1.97 -8.34
CA GLY A 226 2.50 -1.73 -8.80
C GLY A 226 1.46 -2.46 -7.96
N GLN A 227 1.76 -2.70 -6.69
CA GLN A 227 0.87 -3.30 -5.69
C GLN A 227 0.20 -2.20 -4.85
N PHE A 228 -1.02 -2.45 -4.34
CA PHE A 228 -1.53 -1.64 -3.24
C PHE A 228 -1.01 -2.23 -1.93
N ALA A 229 -0.06 -1.53 -1.29
CA ALA A 229 0.59 -2.03 -0.09
C ALA A 229 0.60 -0.99 1.03
N THR A 230 0.22 -1.40 2.24
CA THR A 230 0.20 -0.50 3.41
C THR A 230 0.51 -1.23 4.71
N GLY A 231 1.17 -0.51 5.61
CA GLY A 231 1.34 -0.92 6.99
C GLY A 231 0.01 -0.85 7.74
N ILE A 232 -0.26 -1.84 8.59
CA ILE A 232 -1.44 -1.95 9.44
C ILE A 232 -1.05 -2.34 10.87
N GLY A 233 -1.93 -2.07 11.85
CA GLY A 233 -1.68 -2.44 13.24
C GLY A 233 -1.93 -3.92 13.52
N ASN A 234 -1.46 -4.42 14.67
CA ASN A 234 -1.63 -5.82 15.08
C ASN A 234 -3.09 -6.27 15.15
N THR A 235 -4.02 -5.36 15.51
CA THR A 235 -5.46 -5.67 15.54
C THR A 235 -5.99 -5.91 14.13
N ASP A 236 -5.69 -5.03 13.19
CA ASP A 236 -6.11 -5.18 11.79
C ASP A 236 -5.47 -6.43 11.16
N ALA A 237 -4.18 -6.66 11.42
CA ALA A 237 -3.48 -7.84 10.93
C ALA A 237 -4.07 -9.13 11.49
N SER A 238 -4.47 -9.15 12.77
CA SER A 238 -5.15 -10.30 13.37
C SER A 238 -6.52 -10.56 12.75
N PHE A 239 -7.23 -9.50 12.36
CA PHE A 239 -8.48 -9.60 11.64
C PHE A 239 -8.29 -10.14 10.22
N VAL A 240 -7.23 -9.70 9.53
CA VAL A 240 -6.84 -10.26 8.22
C VAL A 240 -6.47 -11.73 8.36
N MET A 241 -5.69 -12.12 9.39
CA MET A 241 -5.34 -13.52 9.65
C MET A 241 -6.57 -14.43 9.76
N GLY A 242 -7.66 -13.95 10.34
CA GLY A 242 -8.88 -14.75 10.46
C GLY A 242 -9.84 -14.66 9.27
N THR A 243 -9.80 -13.59 8.46
CA THR A 243 -10.86 -13.32 7.48
C THR A 243 -10.39 -13.14 6.04
N GLY A 244 -9.08 -12.95 5.81
CA GLY A 244 -8.51 -12.69 4.48
C GLY A 244 -8.94 -11.35 3.87
N LYS A 245 -9.47 -10.42 4.68
CA LYS A 245 -9.93 -9.11 4.20
C LYS A 245 -9.77 -8.03 5.27
N LEU A 246 -9.76 -6.78 4.83
CA LEU A 246 -9.73 -5.62 5.70
C LEU A 246 -10.69 -4.55 5.21
N LEU A 247 -11.36 -3.86 6.14
CA LEU A 247 -12.13 -2.66 5.81
C LEU A 247 -11.16 -1.49 5.72
N ILE A 248 -11.01 -0.92 4.53
CA ILE A 248 -10.18 0.26 4.32
C ILE A 248 -11.01 1.41 3.78
N LYS A 249 -10.51 2.61 4.02
CA LYS A 249 -10.97 3.81 3.34
C LYS A 249 -10.06 4.05 2.14
N SER A 250 -10.63 4.03 0.93
CA SER A 250 -9.88 4.25 -0.31
C SER A 250 -9.14 5.59 -0.27
N PRO A 251 -7.81 5.63 -0.45
CA PRO A 251 -7.04 6.86 -0.37
C PRO A 251 -7.19 7.71 -1.63
N ALA A 252 -6.99 9.02 -1.50
CA ALA A 252 -6.74 9.86 -2.66
C ALA A 252 -5.30 9.64 -3.15
N SER A 253 -5.07 9.76 -4.45
CA SER A 253 -3.72 9.68 -5.03
C SER A 253 -3.16 11.06 -5.32
N MET A 254 -1.86 11.22 -5.12
CA MET A 254 -1.07 12.36 -5.58
C MET A 254 -0.07 11.86 -6.63
N GLN A 255 -0.06 12.48 -7.81
CA GLN A 255 0.85 12.10 -8.89
C GLN A 255 2.10 12.99 -8.85
N PHE A 256 3.27 12.36 -8.81
CA PHE A 256 4.54 13.00 -9.05
C PHE A 256 5.06 12.55 -10.42
N ALA A 257 5.07 13.45 -11.39
CA ALA A 257 5.66 13.21 -12.70
C ALA A 257 7.12 13.66 -12.67
N LEU A 258 8.04 12.70 -12.74
CA LEU A 258 9.48 12.96 -12.85
C LEU A 258 9.86 12.90 -14.32
N GLU A 259 10.26 14.04 -14.88
CA GLU A 259 10.63 14.19 -16.29
C GLU A 259 12.06 14.70 -16.41
N GLY A 260 12.78 14.27 -17.46
CA GLY A 260 14.18 14.63 -17.71
C GLY A 260 15.17 13.50 -17.41
N GLU A 261 16.44 13.75 -17.69
CA GLU A 261 17.55 12.80 -17.47
C GLU A 261 18.14 13.00 -16.07
N ILE A 262 18.34 11.91 -15.33
CA ILE A 262 19.02 11.94 -14.04
C ILE A 262 20.53 11.98 -14.31
N PRO A 263 21.27 13.00 -13.85
CA PRO A 263 22.73 13.04 -13.93
C PRO A 263 23.37 11.81 -13.31
N ASP A 264 24.48 11.31 -13.88
CA ASP A 264 25.14 10.05 -13.48
C ASP A 264 25.50 9.97 -11.99
N HIS A 265 25.72 11.11 -11.34
CA HIS A 265 26.08 11.19 -9.92
C HIS A 265 24.87 11.28 -8.98
N LEU A 266 23.65 11.43 -9.51
CA LEU A 266 22.41 11.45 -8.74
C LEU A 266 21.78 10.06 -8.70
N LEU A 267 21.48 9.60 -7.49
CA LEU A 267 20.79 8.33 -7.24
C LEU A 267 19.33 8.60 -6.84
N ALA A 268 18.48 7.57 -6.97
CA ALA A 268 17.07 7.64 -6.57
C ALA A 268 16.90 8.18 -5.13
N LYS A 269 17.74 7.75 -4.19
CA LYS A 269 17.75 8.25 -2.80
C LYS A 269 17.80 9.78 -2.72
N VAL A 270 18.64 10.43 -3.53
CA VAL A 270 18.82 11.88 -3.52
C VAL A 270 17.64 12.58 -4.20
N THR A 271 17.12 11.99 -5.27
CA THR A 271 15.96 12.49 -6.03
C THR A 271 14.70 12.58 -5.14
N PHE A 272 14.44 11.55 -4.35
CA PHE A 272 13.28 11.54 -3.44
C PHE A 272 13.49 12.36 -2.15
N ALA A 273 14.73 12.50 -1.67
CA ALA A 273 15.01 13.35 -0.51
C ALA A 273 14.89 14.85 -0.84
N GLY A 274 15.18 15.26 -2.09
CA GLY A 274 15.06 16.64 -2.54
C GLY A 274 13.62 17.14 -2.69
N GLY A 275 12.67 16.24 -2.97
CA GLY A 275 11.23 16.57 -3.11
C GLY A 275 10.54 17.04 -1.82
N ALA A 276 11.21 17.00 -0.68
CA ALA A 276 10.72 17.59 0.57
C ALA A 276 10.97 19.11 0.66
N HIS A 277 11.73 19.70 -0.27
CA HIS A 277 12.15 21.11 -0.22
C HIS A 277 12.13 21.85 -1.57
N VAL A 278 11.34 21.40 -2.56
CA VAL A 278 11.10 22.16 -3.81
C VAL A 278 9.63 22.48 -3.98
#